data_AF-A0A929KAT8-F1
#
_entry.id   AF-A0A929KAT8-F1
#
_cell.length_a   1.000
_cell.length_b   1.000
_cell.length_c   1.000
_cell.angle_alpha   90.00
_cell.angle_beta   90.00
_cell.angle_gamma   90.00
#
_symmetry.space_group_name_H-M   'P 1'
#
loop_
_entity.id
_entity.type
_entity.pdbx_description
1 polymer ?
#
loop_
_entity_poly.entity_id
_entity_poly.type
_entity_poly.pdbx_seq_one_letter_code
_entity_poly.pdbx_strand_id
1 'polypeptide(L)' 'MVVRIKDLVRNEGDITTIEELDKKGLIEYTEAKNFLNRGKVTTKFFADIKGTMEGWEIGKLAYLSRTKQKVRL' A
#
# COMPACT_ATOMS: atom_id res chain seq x y z
N MET A 1 -0.85 -8.47 -7.22
CA MET A 1 -0.18 -7.63 -8.24
C MET A 1 0.25 -6.36 -7.54
N VAL A 2 1.50 -5.92 -7.70
CA VAL A 2 1.99 -4.72 -7.02
C VAL A 2 1.56 -3.48 -7.81
N VAL A 3 0.92 -2.53 -7.14
CA VAL A 3 0.40 -1.29 -7.73
C VAL A 3 1.31 -0.12 -7.37
N ARG A 4 1.56 0.81 -8.30
CA ARG A 4 2.29 2.05 -7.99
C ARG A 4 1.31 3.09 -7.45
N ILE A 5 1.80 3.97 -6.58
CA ILE A 5 0.98 5.00 -5.91
C ILE A 5 0.22 5.91 -6.89
N LYS A 6 0.76 6.10 -8.10
CA LYS A 6 0.19 6.96 -9.16
C LYS A 6 -0.57 6.18 -10.23
N ASP A 7 -0.65 4.85 -10.11
CA ASP A 7 -1.43 4.06 -11.05
C ASP A 7 -2.92 4.26 -10.76
N LEU A 8 -3.74 4.16 -11.82
CA LEU A 8 -5.18 4.24 -11.70
C LEU A 8 -5.70 3.01 -10.95
N VAL A 9 -6.51 3.26 -9.93
CA VAL A 9 -7.20 2.24 -9.13
C VAL A 9 -8.69 2.54 -9.09
N ARG A 10 -9.49 1.49 -8.88
CA ARG A 10 -10.93 1.63 -8.71
C ARG A 10 -11.25 1.66 -7.21
N ASN A 11 -11.98 2.68 -6.77
CA ASN A 11 -12.46 2.81 -5.39
C ASN A 11 -13.95 3.16 -5.43
N GLU A 12 -14.80 2.33 -4.84
CA GLU A 12 -16.27 2.55 -4.75
C GLU A 12 -16.96 2.88 -6.08
N GLY A 13 -16.43 2.39 -7.20
CA GLY A 13 -16.97 2.62 -8.54
C GLY A 13 -16.26 3.72 -9.33
N ASP A 14 -15.52 4.60 -8.68
CA ASP A 14 -14.75 5.70 -9.28
C ASP A 14 -13.32 5.28 -9.66
N ILE A 15 -12.75 5.96 -10.65
CA ILE A 15 -11.34 5.84 -11.04
C ILE A 15 -10.55 6.96 -10.34
N THR A 16 -9.56 6.58 -9.54
CA THR A 16 -8.69 7.50 -8.80
C THR A 16 -7.28 6.94 -8.71
N THR A 17 -6.44 7.48 -7.83
CA THR A 17 -5.11 6.97 -7.52
C THR A 17 -4.92 6.83 -6.01
N ILE A 18 -4.01 5.96 -5.59
CA ILE A 18 -3.64 5.84 -4.17
C ILE A 18 -3.10 7.18 -3.65
N GLU A 19 -2.40 7.96 -4.48
CA GLU A 19 -1.93 9.30 -4.12
C GLU A 19 -3.05 10.28 -3.77
N GLU A 20 -4.14 10.28 -4.53
CA GLU A 20 -5.28 11.16 -4.28
C GLU A 20 -6.02 10.76 -3.00
N LEU A 21 -6.21 9.45 -2.78
CA LEU A 21 -6.81 8.93 -1.55
C LEU A 21 -5.94 9.23 -0.33
N ASP A 22 -4.62 9.10 -0.46
CA ASP A 22 -3.64 9.45 0.57
C ASP A 22 -3.67 10.94 0.91
N LYS A 23 -3.72 11.83 -0.09
CA LYS A 23 -3.88 13.28 0.12
C LYS A 23 -5.18 13.64 0.84
N LYS A 24 -6.24 12.85 0.66
CA LYS A 24 -7.51 12.97 1.40
C LYS A 24 -7.45 12.38 2.81
N GLY A 25 -6.33 11.76 3.19
CA GLY A 25 -6.15 11.12 4.49
C GLY A 25 -6.89 9.79 4.63
N LEU A 26 -7.34 9.19 3.53
CA LEU A 26 -8.15 7.97 3.50
C LEU A 26 -7.31 6.69 3.48
N ILE A 27 -6.00 6.80 3.26
CA ILE A 27 -5.09 5.65 3.17
C ILE A 27 -4.32 5.46 4.49
N GLU A 28 -4.15 4.20 4.86
CA GLU A 28 -3.21 3.74 5.88
C GLU A 28 -2.20 2.79 5.23
N TYR A 29 -0.93 2.91 5.61
CA TYR A 29 0.15 2.08 5.07
C TYR A 29 0.55 1.03 6.09
N THR A 30 0.43 -0.25 5.71
CA THR A 30 0.71 -1.37 6.61
C THR A 30 1.86 -2.24 6.10
N GLU A 31 2.63 -2.80 7.04
CA GLU A 31 3.69 -3.78 6.78
C GLU A 31 3.24 -5.14 7.31
N ALA A 32 3.05 -6.11 6.42
CA ALA A 32 2.77 -7.49 6.79
C ALA A 32 4.09 -8.29 6.80
N LYS A 33 4.64 -8.48 8.00
CA LYS A 33 5.79 -9.37 8.22
C LYS A 33 5.32 -10.83 8.19
N ASN A 34 6.23 -11.71 7.79
CA ASN A 34 6.00 -13.15 7.73
C ASN A 34 4.87 -13.62 6.79
N PHE A 35 4.63 -12.90 5.70
CA PHE A 35 3.64 -13.27 4.70
C PHE A 35 4.12 -14.53 3.94
N LEU A 36 3.44 -15.65 4.17
CA LEU A 36 3.75 -16.92 3.52
C LEU A 36 3.27 -16.88 2.07
N ASN A 37 4.21 -16.75 1.12
CA ASN A 37 3.91 -16.77 -0.30
C ASN A 37 4.64 -17.96 -0.94
N ARG A 38 3.90 -18.97 -1.39
CA ARG A 38 4.42 -20.19 -2.02
C ARG A 38 5.56 -20.85 -1.22
N GLY A 39 5.37 -20.97 0.10
CA GLY A 39 6.35 -21.59 1.01
C GLY A 39 7.55 -20.71 1.40
N LYS A 40 7.61 -19.45 0.92
CA LYS A 40 8.62 -18.48 1.36
C LYS A 40 7.98 -17.44 2.26
N VAL A 41 8.64 -17.18 3.39
CA VAL A 41 8.31 -16.08 4.29
C VAL A 41 8.79 -14.79 3.66
N THR A 42 7.87 -13.88 3.35
CA THR A 42 8.17 -12.60 2.68
C THR A 42 7.53 -11.45 3.43
N THR A 43 8.08 -10.24 3.30
CA THR A 43 7.41 -9.03 3.78
C THR A 43 6.62 -8.41 2.64
N LYS A 44 5.36 -8.07 2.89
CA LYS A 44 4.51 -7.32 1.96
C LYS A 44 4.13 -5.97 2.56
N PHE A 45 3.87 -5.02 1.67
CA PHE A 45 3.49 -3.66 2.02
C PHE A 45 2.17 -3.35 1.35
N PHE A 46 1.27 -2.68 2.08
CA PHE A 46 -0.06 -2.36 1.58
C PHE A 46 -0.37 -0.89 1.78
N ALA A 47 -1.24 -0.39 0.90
CA ALA A 47 -1.96 0.86 1.06
C ALA A 47 -3.44 0.48 1.20
N ASP A 48 -3.94 0.54 2.43
CA ASP A 48 -5.28 0.11 2.82
C ASP A 48 -6.18 1.34 2.97
N ILE A 49 -7.45 1.20 2.59
CA ILE A 49 -8.44 2.24 2.81
C ILE A 49 -8.88 2.16 4.27
N LYS A 50 -8.72 3.26 5.01
CA LYS A 50 -9.02 3.36 6.43
C LYS A 50 -10.46 2.91 6.72
N GLY A 51 -10.59 2.04 7.72
CA GLY A 51 -11.89 1.52 8.16
C GLY A 51 -12.46 0.41 7.27
N THR A 52 -11.69 -0.09 6.29
CA THR A 52 -12.09 -1.19 5.41
C THR A 52 -11.03 -2.30 5.38
N MET A 53 -11.37 -3.42 4.76
CA MET A 53 -10.40 -4.48 4.40
C MET A 53 -9.91 -4.34 2.94
N GLU A 54 -10.26 -3.25 2.27
CA GLU A 54 -9.87 -2.99 0.89
C GLU A 54 -8.54 -2.25 0.85
N GLY A 55 -7.72 -2.59 -0.14
CA GLY A 55 -6.40 -2.02 -0.28
C GLY A 55 -5.63 -2.62 -1.45
N TRP A 56 -4.41 -2.13 -1.60
CA TRP A 56 -3.53 -2.54 -2.69
C TRP A 56 -2.15 -2.92 -2.15
N GLU A 57 -1.61 -4.03 -2.65
CA GLU A 57 -0.21 -4.38 -2.43
C GLU A 57 0.67 -3.35 -3.17
N ILE A 58 1.55 -2.69 -2.44
CA ILE A 58 2.47 -1.68 -2.97
C ILE A 58 3.92 -2.13 -2.82
N GLY A 59 4.82 -1.47 -3.55
CA GLY A 59 6.25 -1.72 -3.44
C GLY A 59 6.85 -1.17 -2.14
N LYS A 60 7.91 -1.82 -1.65
CA LYS A 60 8.68 -1.36 -0.46
C LYS A 60 9.09 0.11 -0.52
N LEU A 61 9.57 0.57 -1.69
CA LEU A 61 10.00 1.96 -1.86
C LEU A 61 8.85 2.95 -1.74
N ALA A 62 7.67 2.59 -2.25
CA ALA A 62 6.48 3.42 -2.12
C ALA A 62 6.05 3.54 -0.65
N TYR A 63 6.05 2.42 0.08
CA TYR A 63 5.78 2.39 1.51
C TYR A 63 6.75 3.28 2.31
N LEU A 64 8.06 3.13 2.09
CA LEU A 64 9.09 3.91 2.80
C LEU A 64 8.98 5.42 2.49
N SER A 65 8.70 5.78 1.24
CA SER A 65 8.51 7.17 0.83
C SER A 65 7.32 7.83 1.52
N ARG A 66 6.28 7.07 1.86
CA ARG A 66 5.02 7.59 2.43
C ARG A 66 5.01 7.57 3.95
N THR A 67 5.56 6.53 4.56
CA THR A 67 5.67 6.42 6.02
C THR A 67 6.82 7.22 6.62
N LYS A 68 7.70 7.79 5.79
CA LYS A 68 8.93 8.50 6.21
C LYS A 68 9.80 7.66 7.16
N GLN A 69 9.65 6.33 7.16
CA GLN A 69 10.50 5.47 7.95
C GLN A 69 11.94 5.62 7.46
N LYS A 70 12.84 6.00 8.37
CA LYS A 70 14.27 6.09 8.07
C LYS A 70 14.75 4.71 7.64
N VAL A 71 15.22 4.60 6.40
CA VAL A 71 15.95 3.42 5.94
C VAL A 71 17.23 3.37 6.78
N ARG A 72 17.32 2.41 7.71
CA ARG A 72 18.64 2.01 8.22
C ARG A 72 19.30 1.23 7.09
N LEU A 73 20.15 1.94 6.35
CA LEU A 73 21.16 1.37 5.46
C LEU A 73 22.16 0.56 6.28
#